data_AF-A0A379GHB0-F1
#
_entry.id   AF-A0A379GHB0-F1
#
_cell.length_a   1.000
_cell.length_b   1.000
_cell.length_c   1.000
_cell.angle_alpha   90.00
_cell.angle_beta   90.00
_cell.angle_gamma   90.00
#
_symmetry.space_group_name_H-M   'P 1'
#
loop_
_entity.id
_entity.type
_entity.pdbx_description
1 polymer ?
#
loop_
_entity_poly.entity_id
_entity_poly.type
_entity_poly.pdbx_seq_one_letter_code
_entity_poly.pdbx_strand_id
1 'polypeptide(L)'
;MPHTAGIELAWEHTQLILNPSPFATCDFFVTLPSWFALQDWFPAVFQASGDCSVSQWRFLSLEMPQWMLIIFSAYFIVGLLVLISQVTSSFSKKD
;
A
#
# COMPACT_ATOMS: atom_id res chain seq x y z
N MET A 1 2.25 1.36 15.91
CA MET A 1 2.38 1.50 14.46
C MET A 1 1.70 0.28 13.85
N PRO A 2 0.46 0.40 13.34
CA PRO A 2 -0.33 -0.79 13.01
C PRO A 2 0.11 -1.39 11.68
N HIS A 3 -0.04 -2.70 11.58
CA HIS A 3 0.43 -3.60 10.51
C HIS A 3 -0.27 -3.41 9.14
N THR A 4 -0.98 -2.29 8.91
CA THR A 4 -1.89 -2.08 7.76
C THR A 4 -1.54 -0.88 6.89
N ALA A 5 -0.37 -0.27 7.08
CA ALA A 5 0.04 0.94 6.34
C ALA A 5 -0.12 0.80 4.81
N GLY A 6 0.14 -0.38 4.24
CA GLY A 6 -0.06 -0.61 2.80
C GLY A 6 -1.53 -0.52 2.34
N ILE A 7 -2.47 -1.03 3.14
CA ILE A 7 -3.91 -0.97 2.83
C ILE A 7 -4.42 0.47 3.02
N GLU A 8 -3.98 1.14 4.09
CA GLU A 8 -4.35 2.52 4.40
C GLU A 8 -3.92 3.48 3.29
N LEU A 9 -2.66 3.41 2.86
CA LEU A 9 -2.14 4.23 1.76
C LEU A 9 -2.86 3.96 0.44
N ALA A 10 -3.14 2.68 0.12
CA ALA A 10 -3.89 2.33 -1.10
C ALA A 10 -5.34 2.83 -1.05
N TRP A 11 -5.96 2.83 0.14
CA TRP A 11 -7.29 3.37 0.36
C TRP A 11 -7.32 4.89 0.17
N GLU A 12 -6.39 5.62 0.80
CA GLU A 12 -6.27 7.07 0.63
C GLU A 12 -6.10 7.44 -0.84
N HIS A 13 -5.19 6.78 -1.55
CA HIS A 13 -4.96 7.03 -2.96
C HIS A 13 -6.19 6.69 -3.84
N THR A 14 -6.99 5.69 -3.45
CA THR A 14 -8.25 5.38 -4.12
C THR A 14 -9.30 6.47 -3.87
N GLN A 15 -9.36 7.00 -2.65
CA GLN A 15 -10.26 8.09 -2.29
C GLN A 15 -9.93 9.38 -3.04
N LEU A 16 -8.64 9.69 -3.24
CA LEU A 16 -8.24 10.84 -4.04
C LEU A 16 -8.76 10.77 -5.49
N ILE A 17 -8.75 9.57 -6.09
CA ILE A 17 -9.23 9.38 -7.47
C ILE A 17 -10.75 9.37 -7.56
N LEU A 18 -11.43 8.70 -6.62
CA LEU A 18 -12.89 8.56 -6.66
C LEU A 18 -13.64 9.80 -6.14
N ASN A 19 -13.04 10.53 -5.21
CA ASN A 19 -13.61 11.72 -4.57
C ASN A 19 -12.61 12.88 -4.64
N PRO A 20 -12.38 13.46 -5.84
CA PRO A 20 -11.42 14.53 -6.00
C PRO A 20 -11.87 15.76 -5.21
N SER A 21 -11.13 16.09 -4.16
CA SER A 21 -11.31 17.35 -3.44
C SER A 21 -10.20 18.31 -3.81
N PRO A 22 -10.49 19.59 -4.09
CA PRO A 22 -9.46 20.56 -4.52
C PRO A 22 -8.45 20.92 -3.41
N PHE A 23 -8.65 20.42 -2.20
CA PHE A 23 -7.77 20.65 -1.04
C PHE A 23 -6.93 19.42 -0.67
N ALA A 24 -7.28 18.22 -1.15
CA ALA A 24 -6.46 17.03 -0.97
C ALA A 24 -5.42 16.99 -2.10
N THR A 25 -4.17 17.22 -1.74
CA THR A 25 -3.03 17.18 -2.67
C THR A 25 -2.05 16.11 -2.19
N CYS A 26 -1.36 15.49 -3.14
CA CYS A 26 -0.24 14.62 -2.84
C CYS A 26 1.06 15.41 -2.90
N ASP A 27 2.01 15.04 -2.04
CA ASP A 27 3.34 15.63 -2.05
C ASP A 27 4.09 15.19 -3.32
N PHE A 28 4.75 16.16 -3.97
CA PHE A 28 5.64 15.88 -5.11
C PHE A 28 6.94 15.21 -4.70
N PHE A 29 7.30 15.29 -3.41
CA PHE A 29 8.50 14.69 -2.84
C PHE A 29 8.09 13.70 -1.75
N VAL A 30 8.80 12.58 -1.69
CA VAL A 30 8.53 11.56 -0.68
C VAL A 30 9.09 12.02 0.66
N THR A 31 8.25 12.06 1.70
CA THR A 31 8.67 12.41 3.06
C THR A 31 9.31 11.21 3.74
N LEU A 32 10.64 11.10 3.70
CA LEU A 32 11.39 10.04 4.41
C LEU A 32 12.00 10.58 5.71
N PRO A 33 12.19 9.72 6.73
CA PRO A 33 12.97 10.07 7.92
C PRO A 33 14.39 10.50 7.57
N SER A 34 14.96 11.45 8.32
CA SER A 34 16.27 12.03 8.02
C SER A 34 17.45 11.05 8.03
N TRP A 35 17.28 9.89 8.68
CA TRP A 35 18.29 8.83 8.75
C TRP A 35 18.20 7.82 7.58
N PHE A 36 17.20 7.93 6.70
CA PHE A 36 16.94 6.96 5.63
C PHE A 36 16.67 7.63 4.27
N ALA A 37 17.74 8.09 3.62
CA ALA A 37 17.68 8.74 2.31
C ALA A 37 17.58 7.74 1.14
N LEU A 38 16.56 6.88 1.16
CA LEU A 38 16.42 5.80 0.16
C LEU A 38 16.23 6.34 -1.28
N GLN A 39 15.65 7.53 -1.40
CA GLN A 39 15.51 8.23 -2.68
C GLN A 39 16.87 8.51 -3.35
N ASP A 40 17.92 8.80 -2.58
CA ASP A 40 19.23 9.18 -3.11
C ASP A 40 20.03 7.94 -3.51
N TRP A 41 19.84 6.83 -2.80
CA TRP A 41 20.51 5.56 -3.10
C TRP A 41 19.85 4.82 -4.28
N PHE A 42 18.52 4.87 -4.38
CA PHE A 42 17.75 4.16 -5.42
C PHE A 42 16.69 5.07 -6.07
N PRO A 43 17.12 6.12 -6.79
CA PRO A 43 16.20 7.08 -7.40
C PRO A 43 15.29 6.43 -8.46
N ALA A 44 15.79 5.41 -9.17
CA ALA A 44 15.02 4.70 -10.20
C ALA A 44 13.72 4.04 -9.69
N VAL A 45 13.60 3.79 -8.38
CA VAL A 45 12.43 3.11 -7.78
C VAL A 45 11.64 4.04 -6.85
N PHE A 46 12.33 4.88 -6.09
CA PHE A 46 11.71 5.69 -5.02
C PHE A 46 11.47 7.15 -5.40
N GLN A 47 11.88 7.57 -6.58
CA GLN A 47 11.59 8.93 -7.05
C GLN A 47 10.12 9.05 -7.47
N ALA A 48 9.35 9.84 -6.73
CA ALA A 48 8.00 10.25 -7.14
C ALA A 48 8.13 11.33 -8.21
N SER A 49 7.79 11.01 -9.46
CA SER A 49 7.91 11.91 -10.60
C SER A 49 6.58 12.23 -11.29
N GLY A 50 5.45 11.89 -10.65
CA GLY A 50 4.11 12.04 -11.23
C GLY A 50 3.07 12.54 -10.23
N ASP A 51 1.97 13.09 -10.75
CA ASP A 51 0.82 13.50 -9.98
C ASP A 51 -0.05 12.27 -9.62
N CYS A 52 -0.37 12.10 -8.34
CA CYS A 52 -1.19 10.99 -7.83
C CYS A 52 -2.69 11.19 -8.10
N SER A 53 -3.13 12.42 -8.37
CA SER A 53 -4.54 12.77 -8.59
C SER A 53 -5.03 12.41 -10.00
N VAL A 54 -4.16 11.92 -10.87
CA VAL A 54 -4.47 11.62 -12.26
C VAL A 54 -4.50 10.12 -12.53
N SER A 55 -5.58 9.64 -13.15
CA SER A 55 -5.68 8.25 -13.61
C SER A 55 -4.69 8.01 -14.77
N GLN A 56 -3.57 7.32 -14.47
CA GLN A 56 -2.55 6.98 -15.47
C GLN A 56 -2.81 5.63 -16.15
N TRP A 57 -3.50 4.72 -15.46
CA TRP A 57 -3.74 3.37 -15.97
C TRP A 57 -5.05 2.82 -15.43
N ARG A 58 -5.77 2.17 -16.35
CA ARG A 58 -7.04 1.50 -16.11
C ARG A 58 -6.96 0.11 -16.70
N PHE A 59 -7.32 -0.89 -15.92
CA PHE A 59 -7.44 -2.25 -16.40
C PHE A 59 -8.73 -2.87 -15.89
N LEU A 60 -9.48 -3.48 -16.82
CA LEU A 60 -10.76 -4.12 -16.54
C LEU A 60 -11.75 -3.18 -15.82
N SER A 61 -11.77 -1.90 -16.23
CA SER A 61 -12.52 -0.79 -15.62
C SER A 61 -12.09 -0.33 -14.21
N LEU A 62 -11.07 -0.96 -13.63
CA LEU A 62 -10.48 -0.57 -12.33
C LEU A 62 -9.19 0.24 -12.51
N GLU A 63 -8.95 1.14 -11.57
CA GLU A 63 -7.75 1.99 -11.50
C GLU A 63 -6.58 1.27 -10.83
N MET A 64 -5.33 1.70 -11.11
CA MET A 64 -4.13 1.19 -10.42
C MET A 64 -4.27 1.09 -8.89
N PRO A 65 -4.78 2.12 -8.18
CA PRO A 65 -4.82 2.07 -6.72
C PRO A 65 -5.85 1.08 -6.18
N GLN A 66 -6.95 0.87 -6.92
CA GLN A 66 -7.95 -0.14 -6.57
C GLN A 66 -7.36 -1.55 -6.67
N TRP A 67 -6.56 -1.82 -7.70
CA TRP A 67 -5.84 -3.08 -7.84
C TRP A 67 -4.83 -3.30 -6.71
N MET A 68 -4.08 -2.26 -6.31
CA MET A 68 -3.17 -2.34 -5.16
C MET A 68 -3.92 -2.67 -3.86
N LEU A 69 -5.10 -2.10 -3.67
CA LEU A 69 -5.95 -2.37 -2.51
C LEU A 69 -6.39 -3.85 -2.47
N ILE A 70 -6.80 -4.41 -3.60
CA ILE A 70 -7.17 -5.84 -3.73
C ILE A 70 -5.96 -6.73 -3.40
N ILE A 71 -4.79 -6.43 -3.97
CA ILE A 71 -3.58 -7.22 -3.78
C ILE A 71 -3.12 -7.20 -2.31
N PHE A 72 -3.07 -6.02 -1.68
CA PHE A 72 -2.68 -5.92 -0.27
C PHE A 72 -3.68 -6.62 0.66
N SER A 73 -4.98 -6.52 0.37
CA SER A 73 -6.00 -7.25 1.12
C SER A 73 -5.83 -8.77 1.00
N ALA A 74 -5.57 -9.28 -0.21
CA ALA A 74 -5.31 -10.70 -0.43
C ALA A 74 -4.06 -11.19 0.32
N TYR A 75 -2.95 -10.44 0.30
CA TYR A 75 -1.75 -10.77 1.06
C TYR A 75 -2.01 -10.77 2.57
N PHE A 76 -2.79 -9.83 3.08
CA PHE A 76 -3.17 -9.78 4.49
C PHE A 76 -3.97 -11.04 4.90
N ILE A 77 -4.94 -11.46 4.09
CA ILE A 77 -5.73 -12.67 4.33
C ILE A 77 -4.83 -13.91 4.35
N VAL A 78 -3.94 -14.06 3.36
CA VAL A 78 -3.01 -15.21 3.30
C VAL A 78 -2.07 -15.21 4.51
N GLY A 79 -1.51 -14.05 4.88
CA GLY A 79 -0.68 -13.92 6.07
C GLY A 79 -1.42 -14.32 7.35
N LEU A 80 -2.68 -13.92 7.48
CA LEU A 80 -3.54 -14.26 8.62
C LEU A 80 -3.84 -15.77 8.67
N LEU A 81 -4.12 -16.40 7.52
CA LEU A 81 -4.31 -17.86 7.42
C LEU A 81 -3.05 -18.63 7.83
N VAL A 82 -1.88 -18.20 7.37
CA VAL A 82 -0.60 -18.82 7.76
C VAL A 82 -0.37 -18.65 9.27
N LEU A 83 -0.61 -17.47 9.83
CA LEU A 83 -0.47 -17.23 11.27
C LEU A 83 -1.39 -18.14 12.09
N ILE A 84 -2.67 -18.29 11.69
CA ILE A 84 -3.59 -19.22 12.35
C ILE A 84 -3.08 -20.65 12.26
N SER A 85 -2.60 -21.09 11.09
CA SER A 85 -2.06 -22.43 10.89
C SER A 85 -0.83 -22.72 11.76
N GLN A 86 0.03 -21.73 11.97
CA GLN A 86 1.19 -21.85 12.86
C GLN A 86 0.78 -21.94 14.34
N VAL A 87 -0.24 -21.18 14.76
CA VAL A 87 -0.74 -21.23 16.14
C VAL A 87 -1.42 -22.56 16.45
N THR A 88 -2.26 -23.07 15.55
CA THR A 88 -2.96 -24.36 15.75
C THR A 88 -2.02 -25.55 15.68
N SER A 89 -1.05 -25.55 14.75
CA SER A 89 -0.03 -26.61 14.66
C SER A 89 0.94 -26.61 15.85
N SER A 90 1.29 -25.44 16.40
CA SER A 90 2.10 -25.35 17.62
C SER A 90 1.35 -25.87 18.84
N PHE A 91 0.02 -25.81 18.87
CA PHE A 91 -0.79 -26.33 19.97
C PHE A 91 -0.85 -27.87 19.95
N SER A 92 -0.95 -28.48 18.75
CA SER A 92 -1.05 -29.94 18.58
C SER A 92 0.25 -30.71 18.92
N LYS A 93 1.40 -30.05 19.03
CA LYS A 93 2.67 -30.70 19.42
C LYS A 93 2.90 -30.74 20.94
N LYS A 94 1.99 -30.18 21.74
CA LYS A 94 2.13 -30.11 23.19
C LYS A 94 1.36 -31.20 23.94
N ASP A 95 0.70 -32.11 23.22
CA ASP A 95 0.11 -33.35 23.75
C ASP A 95 0.97 -34.57 23.39
#